data_AF-A0A519GJE8-F1
#
_entry.id   AF-A0A519GJE8-F1
#
_cell.length_a   1.000
_cell.length_b   1.000
_cell.length_c   1.000
_cell.angle_alpha   90.00
_cell.angle_beta   90.00
_cell.angle_gamma   90.00
#
_symmetry.space_group_name_H-M   'P 1'
#
loop_
_entity.id
_entity.type
_entity.pdbx_description
1 polymer ?
#
loop_
_entity_poly.entity_id
_entity_poly.type
_entity_poly.pdbx_seq_one_letter_code
_entity_poly.pdbx_strand_id
1 'polypeptide(L)' 'GKFDYGFAVDWMRKDLGLVLDEAKRNGARLPVTALVDQFYADVQQSGGARWDTSSLITRLK' A
#
# COMPACT_ATOMS: atom_id res chain seq x y z
N GLY A 1 -18.96 7.84 -1.80
CA GLY A 1 -19.02 6.49 -2.39
C GLY A 1 -18.66 5.50 -1.31
N LYS A 2 -19.36 4.36 -1.22
CA LYS A 2 -19.01 3.29 -0.28
C LYS A 2 -17.75 2.59 -0.79
N PHE A 3 -16.64 2.73 -0.06
CA PHE A 3 -15.37 2.05 -0.34
C PHE A 3 -15.27 0.72 0.44
N ASP A 4 -16.35 -0.08 0.44
CA ASP A 4 -16.43 -1.38 1.12
C ASP A 4 -15.97 -2.55 0.22
N TYR A 5 -15.02 -2.32 -0.69
CA TYR A 5 -14.47 -3.38 -1.53
C TYR A 5 -13.28 -4.02 -0.80
N GLY A 6 -13.36 -5.35 -0.62
CA GLY A 6 -12.60 -6.16 0.32
C GLY A 6 -11.08 -6.30 0.12
N PHE A 7 -10.39 -5.28 -0.42
CA PHE A 7 -8.93 -5.18 -0.42
C PHE A 7 -8.50 -4.02 0.48
N ALA A 8 -8.62 -4.21 1.80
CA ALA A 8 -8.20 -3.21 2.76
C ALA A 8 -6.69 -2.95 2.60
N VAL A 9 -6.29 -1.68 2.73
CA VAL A 9 -4.89 -1.24 2.69
C VAL A 9 -4.00 -2.11 3.59
N ASP A 10 -4.52 -2.56 4.72
CA ASP A 10 -3.85 -3.48 5.65
C ASP A 10 -3.34 -4.78 4.99
N TRP A 11 -4.15 -5.39 4.11
CA TRP A 11 -3.77 -6.63 3.40
C TRP A 11 -2.73 -6.36 2.32
N MET A 12 -2.91 -5.27 1.56
CA MET A 12 -1.94 -4.87 0.53
C MET A 12 -0.57 -4.56 1.13
N ARG A 13 -0.51 -3.87 2.28
CA ARG A 13 0.77 -3.58 2.96
C ARG A 13 1.45 -4.84 3.48
N LYS A 14 0.68 -5.81 3.98
CA LYS A 14 1.23 -7.11 4.38
C LYS A 14 1.92 -7.80 3.22
N ASP A 15 1.25 -7.87 2.06
CA ASP A 15 1.79 -8.55 0.88
C ASP A 15 2.99 -7.79 0.30
N LEU A 16 2.95 -6.46 0.28
CA LEU A 16 4.09 -5.63 -0.12
C LEU A 16 5.30 -5.81 0.81
N GLY A 17 5.07 -5.99 2.11
CA GLY A 17 6.12 -6.34 3.07
C GLY A 17 6.82 -7.64 2.71
N LEU A 18 6.05 -8.69 2.37
CA LEU A 18 6.61 -9.96 1.93
C LEU A 18 7.42 -9.83 0.63
N VAL A 19 6.92 -9.06 -0.33
CA VAL A 19 7.62 -8.80 -1.60
C VAL A 19 8.93 -8.03 -1.38
N LEU A 20 8.92 -7.02 -0.51
CA LEU A 20 10.11 -6.22 -0.20
C LEU A 20 11.15 -7.02 0.58
N ASP A 21 10.73 -7.91 1.49
CA ASP A 21 11.65 -8.77 2.23
C ASP A 21 12.27 -9.84 1.33
N GLU A 22 11.51 -10.41 0.39
CA GLU A 22 12.07 -11.30 -0.61
C GLU A 22 13.03 -10.57 -1.56
N ALA A 23 12.70 -9.33 -1.96
CA ALA A 23 13.58 -8.49 -2.75
C ALA A 23 14.92 -8.19 -2.05
N LYS A 24 14.92 -8.00 -0.72
CA LYS A 24 16.15 -7.87 0.07
C LYS A 24 16.99 -9.16 0.05
N ARG A 25 16.35 -10.33 0.09
CA ARG A 25 17.03 -11.63 0.09
C ARG A 25 17.68 -11.96 -1.25
N ASN A 26 17.01 -11.63 -2.35
CA ASN A 26 17.49 -11.93 -3.71
C ASN A 26 18.27 -10.76 -4.36
N GLY A 27 18.34 -9.60 -3.71
CA GLY A 27 19.03 -8.41 -4.21
C GLY A 27 18.26 -7.62 -5.28
N ALA A 28 16.98 -7.93 -5.50
CA ALA A 28 16.13 -7.18 -6.42
C ALA A 28 15.87 -5.77 -5.88
N ARG A 29 15.99 -4.77 -6.76
CA ARG A 29 15.67 -3.38 -6.44
C ARG A 29 14.23 -3.09 -6.86
N LEU A 30 13.36 -2.85 -5.89
CA LEU A 30 11.93 -2.56 -6.11
C LEU A 30 11.57 -1.13 -5.63
N PRO A 31 12.15 -0.07 -6.23
CA PRO A 31 11.94 1.31 -5.77
C PRO A 31 10.49 1.78 -5.91
N VAL A 32 9.79 1.34 -6.96
CA VAL A 32 8.36 1.65 -7.17
C VAL A 32 7.49 0.97 -6.13
N THR A 33 7.77 -0.31 -5.82
CA THR A 33 7.05 -1.06 -4.78
C THR A 33 7.22 -0.42 -3.41
N ALA A 34 8.43 0.04 -3.08
CA ALA A 34 8.71 0.76 -1.83
C ALA A 34 7.95 2.10 -1.76
N LEU A 35 7.90 2.84 -2.87
CA LEU A 35 7.12 4.08 -2.95
C LEU A 35 5.62 3.84 -2.76
N VAL A 36 5.10 2.76 -3.35
CA VAL A 36 3.69 2.38 -3.20
C VAL A 36 3.37 1.94 -1.76
N ASP A 37 4.25 1.20 -1.09
CA ASP A 37 4.06 0.88 0.35
C ASP A 37 4.03 2.15 1.22
N GLN A 38 4.92 3.12 0.93
CA GLN A 38 4.89 4.42 1.62
C GLN A 38 3.55 5.14 1.38
N PHE A 39 3.02 5.09 0.15
CA PHE A 39 1.74 5.69 -0.14
C PHE A 39 0.59 5.04 0.63
N TYR A 40 0.61 3.71 0.77
CA TYR A 40 -0.36 2.99 1.59
C TYR A 40 -0.19 3.29 3.10
N ALA A 41 1.04 3.47 3.57
CA ALA A 41 1.32 3.84 4.96
C ALA A 41 0.68 5.19 5.33
N ASP A 42 0.76 6.17 4.42
CA ASP A 42 0.17 7.49 4.65
C ASP A 42 -1.36 7.46 4.62
N VAL A 43 -1.96 6.61 3.78
CA VAL A 43 -3.41 6.37 3.76
C VAL A 43 -3.87 5.75 5.08
N GLN A 44 -3.11 4.80 5.64
CA GLN A 44 -3.39 4.25 6.98
C GLN A 44 -3.30 5.31 8.08
N GLN A 45 -2.23 6.13 8.08
CA GLN A 45 -2.07 7.21 9.07
C GLN A 45 -3.19 8.26 8.98
N SER A 46 -3.74 8.48 7.78
CA SER A 46 -4.85 9.39 7.54
C SER A 46 -6.23 8.82 7.96
N GLY A 47 -6.25 7.66 8.65
CA GLY A 47 -7.48 6.99 9.09
C GLY A 47 -8.17 6.15 8.01
N GLY A 48 -7.52 5.98 6.85
CA GLY A 48 -8.02 5.24 5.69
C GLY A 48 -7.64 3.76 5.67
N ALA A 49 -7.31 3.16 6.81
CA ALA A 49 -6.89 1.74 6.88
C ALA A 49 -7.92 0.77 6.26
N ARG A 50 -9.21 1.15 6.25
CA ARG A 50 -10.32 0.41 5.63
C ARG A 50 -10.81 1.00 4.31
N TRP A 51 -10.13 1.99 3.75
CA TRP A 51 -10.48 2.55 2.44
C TRP A 51 -9.92 1.67 1.32
N ASP A 52 -10.64 1.63 0.20
CA ASP A 52 -10.22 0.90 -0.99
C ASP A 52 -8.94 1.51 -1.61
N THR A 53 -8.18 0.70 -2.35
CA THR A 53 -6.91 1.10 -3.00
C THR A 53 -7.04 2.28 -3.98
N SER A 54 -8.27 2.60 -4.42
CA SER A 54 -8.62 3.84 -5.13
C SER A 54 -8.38 5.13 -4.32
N SER A 55 -8.12 5.04 -3.01
CA SER A 55 -7.71 6.16 -2.14
C SER A 55 -6.37 6.80 -2.51
N LEU A 56 -5.55 6.17 -3.36
CA LEU A 56 -4.36 6.81 -3.96
C LEU A 56 -4.71 8.09 -4.74
N ILE A 57 -5.92 8.20 -5.30
CA ILE A 57 -6.42 9.42 -5.96
C ILE A 57 -6.52 10.60 -4.97
N THR A 58 -6.68 10.35 -3.67
CA THR A 58 -6.72 11.41 -2.64
C THR A 58 -5.40 12.21 -2.59
N ARG A 59 -4.32 11.64 -3.13
CA ARG A 59 -2.99 12.26 -3.18
C ARG A 59 -2.69 13.07 -4.46
N LEU A 60 -3.61 13.08 -5.44
CA LEU A 60 -3.48 13.76 -6.74
C LEU A 60 -4.24 15.10 -6.80
N LYS A 61 -4.44 15.79 -5.67
CA LYS A 61 -4.94 17.17 -5.65
C LYS A 61 -3.80 18.17 -5.55
#